data_AF-A0A9D1YAP3-F1
#
_entry.id   AF-A0A9D1YAP3-F1
#
_cell.length_a   1.000
_cell.length_b   1.000
_cell.length_c   1.000
_cell.angle_alpha   90.00
_cell.angle_beta   90.00
_cell.angle_gamma   90.00
#
_symmetry.space_group_name_H-M   'P 1'
#
loop_
_entity.id
_entity.type
_entity.pdbx_description
1 polymer ?
#
loop_
_entity_poly.entity_id
_entity_poly.type
_entity_poly.pdbx_seq_one_letter_code
_entity_poly.pdbx_strand_id
1 'polypeptide(L)'
;MPSLLSCLGLAIGGLADCVFVGNTIGAVGLTAISIGQPVYMLFNTISYSLSIGGSIFYSNALSDGREEEGNRIFANVLRMDLCTNVILCILGLIFLPQVLSFLGAGTPGTEVWENCEALVRAQLLLVPVMFCQGPFYYFINSDNNPKLAAVALVTSNTIDIVFNYVFVVLMDMGVAGSVYSTGLGAAVMLIISFTHFLQKKGCLRFTFPKFDFSIVVKSFRTGFATSVQYICQFVTILVCNRLLMDISGELGVAVFGIVFNVALVAASVYDAISMALQPMVSTFHGECNKSNIRCTLRQAFKAAMLISVVLIVLLMAIPQWVCFAFGLRTPEELAIGSVAIRIYALCVLPSSINMVMTYYYQALEREFISYMLFILRSLVFFLAFSLILSRLGEQMFWWTYPCMELATLVVLCIYNKYKGSWTYLDEDDSRVYSAFLDSRDTDLGAVEQEVSAYLERLDANPTQTYFATIAVEEVCGVILDKAFSVTEGYIQLTIVPHEDETVTIHVRDNAKEFNPFEMNTDAISLEEGTGLDAIGVKMIKSKAKEFFYRRYAGFNTLVVRV
;
A
#
# COMPACT_ATOMS: atom_id res chain seq x y z
N MET A 1 -10.41 5.95 -5.95
CA MET A 1 -11.51 5.95 -4.95
C MET A 1 -11.51 4.71 -4.07
N PRO A 2 -11.51 3.46 -4.57
CA PRO A 2 -11.50 2.27 -3.70
C PRO A 2 -10.31 2.22 -2.74
N SER A 3 -9.08 2.46 -3.24
CA SER A 3 -7.87 2.51 -2.41
C SER A 3 -7.93 3.60 -1.34
N LEU A 4 -8.57 4.74 -1.64
CA LEU A 4 -8.74 5.84 -0.69
C LEU A 4 -9.64 5.44 0.47
N LEU A 5 -10.78 4.78 0.19
CA LEU A 5 -11.68 4.29 1.23
C LEU A 5 -11.00 3.24 2.11
N SER A 6 -10.21 2.34 1.51
CA SER A 6 -9.47 1.32 2.25
C SER A 6 -8.39 1.91 3.16
N CYS A 7 -7.54 2.80 2.64
CA CYS A 7 -6.46 3.42 3.42
C CYS A 7 -7.01 4.35 4.51
N LEU A 8 -8.03 5.17 4.20
CA LEU A 8 -8.67 6.04 5.18
C LEU A 8 -9.39 5.24 6.27
N GLY A 9 -10.10 4.16 5.91
CA GLY A 9 -10.79 3.33 6.88
C GLY A 9 -9.84 2.75 7.94
N LEU A 10 -8.63 2.35 7.53
CA LEU A 10 -7.59 1.88 8.45
C LEU A 10 -7.02 3.00 9.32
N ALA A 11 -6.80 4.19 8.76
CA ALA A 11 -6.29 5.33 9.53
C ALA A 11 -7.32 5.90 10.52
N ILE A 12 -8.61 5.85 10.17
CA ILE A 12 -9.71 6.35 11.03
C ILE A 12 -9.85 5.49 12.29
N GLY A 13 -9.62 4.17 12.22
CA GLY A 13 -9.65 3.30 13.40
C GLY A 13 -8.70 3.76 14.49
N GLY A 14 -7.41 3.88 14.17
CA GLY A 14 -6.40 4.35 15.14
C GLY A 14 -6.60 5.79 15.61
N LEU A 15 -7.14 6.66 14.73
CA LEU A 15 -7.51 8.02 15.12
C LEU A 15 -8.66 8.02 16.13
N ALA A 16 -9.68 7.19 15.92
CA ALA A 16 -10.84 7.09 16.80
C ALA A 16 -10.42 6.68 18.23
N ASP A 17 -9.51 5.71 18.36
CA ASP A 17 -8.97 5.28 19.66
C ASP A 17 -8.36 6.45 20.44
N CYS A 18 -7.50 7.23 19.77
CA CYS A 18 -6.84 8.35 20.39
C CYS A 18 -7.82 9.48 20.73
N VAL A 19 -8.80 9.73 19.86
CA VAL A 19 -9.84 10.75 20.09
C VAL A 19 -10.74 10.37 21.26
N PHE A 20 -11.24 9.13 21.33
CA PHE A 20 -12.13 8.71 22.40
C PHE A 20 -11.41 8.70 23.75
N VAL A 21 -10.23 8.09 23.83
CA VAL A 21 -9.42 8.06 25.06
C VAL A 21 -8.96 9.47 25.46
N GLY A 22 -8.56 10.29 24.50
CA GLY A 22 -8.18 11.67 24.76
C GLY A 22 -9.34 12.50 25.32
N ASN A 23 -10.57 12.32 24.82
CA ASN A 23 -11.73 13.06 25.34
C ASN A 23 -12.19 12.61 26.73
N THR A 24 -11.99 11.35 27.11
CA THR A 24 -12.42 10.82 28.40
C THR A 24 -11.36 10.98 29.49
N ILE A 25 -10.09 10.74 29.16
CA ILE A 25 -8.97 10.71 30.13
C ILE A 25 -8.06 11.93 30.00
N GLY A 26 -8.06 12.60 28.85
CA GLY A 26 -7.22 13.77 28.60
C GLY A 26 -5.79 13.43 28.18
N ALA A 27 -4.87 14.36 28.43
CA ALA A 27 -3.47 14.25 28.01
C ALA A 27 -2.76 13.00 28.55
N VAL A 28 -3.06 12.59 29.78
CA VAL A 28 -2.51 11.37 30.41
C VAL A 28 -2.84 10.12 29.59
N GLY A 29 -4.08 9.99 29.12
CA GLY A 29 -4.52 8.87 28.30
C GLY A 29 -3.83 8.83 26.94
N LEU A 30 -3.67 9.99 26.29
CA LEU A 30 -2.92 10.11 25.03
C LEU A 30 -1.45 9.73 25.19
N THR A 31 -0.82 10.16 26.28
CA THR A 31 0.55 9.79 26.63
C THR A 31 0.68 8.30 26.83
N ALA A 32 -0.27 7.68 27.53
CA ALA A 32 -0.28 6.24 27.75
C ALA A 32 -0.38 5.45 26.43
N ILE A 33 -1.27 5.87 25.52
CA ILE A 33 -1.37 5.28 24.18
C ILE A 33 -0.03 5.40 23.42
N SER A 34 0.55 6.59 23.38
CA SER A 34 1.81 6.82 22.67
C SER A 34 2.95 5.96 23.22
N ILE A 35 3.06 5.84 24.54
CA ILE A 35 4.08 5.04 25.23
C ILE A 35 3.86 3.53 25.03
N GLY A 36 2.61 3.08 24.99
CA GLY A 36 2.26 1.66 24.75
C GLY A 36 2.45 1.20 23.30
N GLN A 37 2.35 2.12 22.34
CA GLN A 37 2.38 1.84 20.90
C GLN A 37 3.56 0.97 20.42
N PRO A 38 4.81 1.12 20.91
CA PRO A 38 5.92 0.25 20.51
C PRO A 38 5.66 -1.24 20.78
N VAL A 39 4.94 -1.60 21.84
CA VAL A 39 4.57 -3.01 22.09
C VAL A 39 3.75 -3.55 20.93
N TYR A 40 2.77 -2.79 20.44
CA TYR A 40 1.95 -3.16 19.29
C TYR A 40 2.77 -3.34 18.01
N MET A 41 3.74 -2.46 17.76
CA MET A 41 4.59 -2.53 16.57
C MET A 41 5.52 -3.75 16.59
N LEU A 42 6.01 -4.16 17.77
CA LEU A 42 6.84 -5.35 17.92
C LEU A 42 6.07 -6.63 17.53
N PHE A 43 4.84 -6.79 18.02
CA PHE A 43 4.00 -7.93 17.68
C PHE A 43 3.59 -7.92 16.20
N ASN A 44 3.24 -6.77 15.63
CA ASN A 44 2.96 -6.64 14.19
C ASN A 44 4.15 -7.07 13.35
N THR A 45 5.36 -6.66 13.72
CA THR A 45 6.58 -7.04 13.00
C THR A 45 6.70 -8.55 12.87
N ILE A 46 6.50 -9.29 13.96
CA ILE A 46 6.65 -10.76 13.98
C ILE A 46 5.52 -11.42 13.18
N SER A 47 4.28 -11.05 13.49
CA SER A 47 3.11 -11.69 12.91
C SER A 47 3.00 -11.42 11.41
N TYR A 48 3.23 -10.18 10.96
CA TYR A 48 3.18 -9.85 9.53
C TYR A 48 4.37 -10.43 8.77
N SER A 49 5.57 -10.53 9.38
CA SER A 49 6.71 -11.20 8.74
C SER A 49 6.41 -12.66 8.43
N LEU A 50 5.80 -13.38 9.39
CA LEU A 50 5.38 -14.77 9.20
C LEU A 50 4.23 -14.89 8.20
N SER A 51 3.23 -14.02 8.30
CA SER A 51 2.00 -14.09 7.50
C SER A 51 2.23 -13.73 6.04
N ILE A 52 2.90 -12.61 5.76
CA ILE A 52 3.18 -12.14 4.40
C ILE A 52 4.10 -13.14 3.70
N GLY A 53 5.25 -13.47 4.31
CA GLY A 53 6.18 -14.41 3.70
C GLY A 53 5.59 -15.81 3.54
N GLY A 54 4.81 -16.28 4.52
CA GLY A 54 4.10 -17.56 4.45
C GLY A 54 3.08 -17.59 3.32
N SER A 55 2.32 -16.50 3.13
CA SER A 55 1.33 -16.39 2.05
C SER A 55 1.96 -16.39 0.65
N ILE A 56 3.17 -15.82 0.50
CA ILE A 56 3.93 -15.86 -0.77
C ILE A 56 4.33 -17.30 -1.09
N PHE A 57 4.93 -18.04 -0.14
CA PHE A 57 5.29 -19.44 -0.37
C PHE A 57 4.06 -20.32 -0.59
N TYR A 58 2.94 -20.01 0.08
CA TYR A 58 1.65 -20.66 -0.15
C TYR A 58 1.15 -20.45 -1.58
N SER A 59 1.13 -19.20 -2.05
CA SER A 59 0.71 -18.85 -3.42
C SER A 59 1.59 -19.52 -4.47
N ASN A 60 2.90 -19.60 -4.23
CA ASN A 60 3.83 -20.31 -5.12
C ASN A 60 3.55 -21.81 -5.16
N ALA A 61 3.35 -22.45 -4.00
CA ALA A 61 3.01 -23.87 -3.93
C ALA A 61 1.68 -24.17 -4.64
N LEU A 62 0.69 -23.29 -4.50
CA LEU A 62 -0.60 -23.42 -5.19
C LEU A 62 -0.47 -23.23 -6.71
N SER A 63 0.36 -22.29 -7.16
CA SER A 63 0.65 -22.07 -8.58
C SER A 63 1.31 -23.30 -9.24
N ASP A 64 2.09 -24.06 -8.47
CA ASP A 64 2.70 -25.32 -8.89
C ASP A 64 1.78 -26.55 -8.74
N GLY A 65 0.51 -26.36 -8.35
CA GLY A 65 -0.45 -27.44 -8.10
C GLY A 65 -0.19 -28.28 -6.84
N ARG A 66 0.68 -27.81 -5.93
CA ARG A 66 1.10 -28.52 -4.71
C ARG A 66 0.27 -28.09 -3.49
N GLU A 67 -1.03 -28.41 -3.50
CA GLU A 67 -1.97 -28.00 -2.45
C GLU A 67 -1.60 -28.50 -1.04
N GLU A 68 -1.13 -29.75 -0.92
CA GLU A 68 -0.71 -30.32 0.36
C GLU A 68 0.46 -29.56 0.98
N GLU A 69 1.40 -29.11 0.14
CA GLU A 69 2.53 -28.31 0.57
C GLU A 69 2.10 -26.91 1.01
N GLY A 70 1.18 -26.28 0.27
CA GLY A 70 0.55 -25.02 0.68
C GLY A 70 -0.09 -25.14 2.08
N ASN A 71 -0.93 -26.17 2.28
CA ASN A 71 -1.55 -26.43 3.58
C ASN A 71 -0.54 -26.70 4.70
N ARG A 72 0.59 -27.32 4.37
CA ARG A 72 1.71 -27.50 5.31
C ARG A 72 2.37 -26.19 5.71
N ILE A 73 2.58 -25.28 4.76
CA ILE A 73 3.13 -23.94 5.02
C ILE A 73 2.20 -23.18 5.96
N PHE A 74 0.89 -23.13 5.66
CA PHE A 74 -0.10 -22.48 6.51
C PHE A 74 -0.09 -23.01 7.95
N ALA A 75 -0.18 -24.33 8.11
CA ALA A 75 -0.21 -24.94 9.43
C ALA A 75 1.09 -24.71 10.24
N ASN A 76 2.25 -24.67 9.59
CA ASN A 76 3.52 -24.37 10.26
C ASN A 76 3.64 -22.90 10.65
N VAL A 77 3.24 -21.99 9.76
CA VAL A 77 3.24 -20.54 10.01
C VAL A 77 2.28 -20.18 11.13
N LEU A 78 1.04 -20.66 11.09
CA LEU A 78 0.04 -20.41 12.13
C LEU A 78 0.49 -20.93 13.50
N ARG A 79 1.05 -22.15 13.54
CA ARG A 79 1.59 -22.72 14.79
C ARG A 79 2.75 -21.91 15.35
N MET A 80 3.67 -21.46 14.50
CA MET A 80 4.79 -20.63 14.94
C MET A 80 4.33 -19.26 15.42
N ASP A 81 3.42 -18.60 14.68
CA ASP A 81 2.87 -17.30 15.05
C ASP A 81 2.20 -17.37 16.43
N LEU A 82 1.28 -18.32 16.62
CA LEU A 82 0.61 -18.52 17.92
C LEU A 82 1.59 -18.85 19.04
N CYS A 83 2.55 -19.75 18.80
CA CYS A 83 3.57 -20.11 19.79
C CYS A 83 4.41 -18.90 20.21
N THR A 84 4.87 -18.12 19.24
CA THR A 84 5.71 -16.93 19.48
C THR A 84 4.92 -15.86 20.22
N ASN A 85 3.69 -15.61 19.81
CA ASN A 85 2.79 -14.64 20.44
C ASN A 85 2.46 -15.02 21.89
N VAL A 86 2.20 -16.30 22.17
CA VAL A 86 1.96 -16.79 23.54
C VAL A 86 3.22 -16.69 24.41
N ILE A 87 4.39 -17.06 23.90
CA ILE A 87 5.65 -16.94 24.63
C ILE A 87 5.94 -15.47 24.97
N LEU A 88 5.80 -14.57 24.00
CA LEU A 88 6.03 -13.14 24.21
C LEU A 88 4.98 -12.51 25.12
N CYS A 89 3.73 -12.97 25.08
CA CYS A 89 2.68 -12.59 26.03
C CYS A 89 3.09 -12.94 27.46
N ILE A 90 3.47 -14.20 27.70
CA ILE A 90 3.87 -14.68 29.03
C ILE A 90 5.09 -13.92 29.54
N LEU A 91 6.12 -13.75 28.70
CA LEU A 91 7.32 -12.98 29.06
C LEU A 91 6.97 -11.51 29.34
N GLY A 92 6.13 -10.90 28.51
CA GLY A 92 5.70 -9.52 28.69
C GLY A 92 4.92 -9.30 29.99
N LEU A 93 4.09 -10.27 30.40
CA LEU A 93 3.35 -10.20 31.67
C LEU A 93 4.27 -10.40 32.89
N ILE A 94 5.23 -11.34 32.82
CA ILE A 94 6.20 -11.57 33.89
C ILE A 94 7.11 -10.36 34.08
N PHE A 95 7.54 -9.74 32.99
CA PHE A 95 8.45 -8.59 33.00
C PHE A 95 7.72 -7.25 32.78
N LEU A 96 6.42 -7.17 33.09
CA LEU A 96 5.60 -5.99 32.80
C LEU A 96 6.17 -4.69 33.37
N PRO A 97 6.62 -4.60 34.64
CA PRO A 97 7.23 -3.38 35.17
C PRO A 97 8.51 -2.98 34.41
N GLN A 98 9.33 -3.95 34.02
CA GLN A 98 10.56 -3.70 33.25
C GLN A 98 10.24 -3.23 31.84
N VAL A 99 9.19 -3.79 31.21
CA VAL A 99 8.68 -3.34 29.91
C VAL A 99 8.20 -1.90 30.00
N LEU A 100 7.39 -1.54 31.00
CA LEU A 100 6.89 -0.17 31.18
C LEU A 100 8.01 0.84 31.42
N SER A 101 8.99 0.48 32.26
CA SER A 101 10.18 1.30 32.47
C SER A 101 11.00 1.45 31.18
N PHE A 102 11.13 0.38 30.38
CA PHE A 102 11.78 0.45 29.08
C PHE A 102 11.03 1.35 28.09
N LEU A 103 9.69 1.31 28.06
CA LEU A 103 8.89 2.17 27.19
C LEU A 103 8.96 3.65 27.58
N GLY A 104 9.37 3.95 28.82
CA GLY A 104 9.49 5.31 29.33
C GLY A 104 8.21 5.81 30.00
N ALA A 105 7.41 4.92 30.60
CA ALA A 105 6.17 5.25 31.32
C ALA A 105 6.38 6.12 32.60
N GLY A 106 7.62 6.50 32.90
CA GLY A 106 7.96 7.27 34.10
C GLY A 106 8.14 6.40 35.34
N THR A 107 7.81 6.96 36.51
CA THR A 107 7.94 6.30 37.81
C THR A 107 6.69 5.50 38.16
N PRO A 108 6.82 4.28 38.74
CA PRO A 108 5.67 3.51 39.21
C PRO A 108 4.78 4.30 40.18
N GLY A 109 3.47 4.23 39.98
CA GLY A 109 2.47 4.92 40.80
C GLY A 109 2.08 6.34 40.35
N THR A 110 2.57 6.80 39.20
CA THR A 110 1.99 7.98 38.52
C THR A 110 0.77 7.57 37.70
N GLU A 111 -0.11 8.54 37.42
CA GLU A 111 -1.31 8.31 36.61
C GLU A 111 -0.97 7.81 35.20
N VAL A 112 0.11 8.32 34.59
CA VAL A 112 0.63 7.81 33.31
C VAL A 112 1.09 6.37 33.42
N TRP A 113 1.79 5.99 34.49
CA TRP A 113 2.24 4.62 34.68
C TRP A 113 1.05 3.64 34.78
N GLU A 114 0.05 3.96 35.59
CA GLU A 114 -1.13 3.11 35.79
C GLU A 114 -1.93 2.92 34.49
N ASN A 115 -2.11 4.01 33.73
CA ASN A 115 -2.77 3.94 32.42
C ASN A 115 -1.95 3.15 31.38
N CYS A 116 -0.61 3.33 31.36
CA CYS A 116 0.28 2.54 30.51
C CYS A 116 0.22 1.05 30.89
N GLU A 117 0.24 0.76 32.19
CA GLU A 117 0.16 -0.61 32.71
C GLU A 117 -1.15 -1.28 32.32
N ALA A 118 -2.28 -0.58 32.47
CA ALA A 118 -3.59 -1.07 32.07
C ALA A 118 -3.64 -1.36 30.56
N LEU A 119 -3.15 -0.43 29.72
CA LEU A 119 -3.07 -0.60 28.26
C LEU A 119 -2.21 -1.81 27.90
N VAL A 120 -0.94 -1.84 28.32
CA VAL A 120 0.02 -2.86 27.91
C VAL A 120 -0.40 -4.24 28.44
N ARG A 121 -0.93 -4.32 29.67
CA ARG A 121 -1.47 -5.57 30.21
C ARG A 121 -2.65 -6.08 29.39
N ALA A 122 -3.63 -5.23 29.09
CA ALA A 122 -4.78 -5.61 28.26
C ALA A 122 -4.32 -6.08 26.88
N GLN A 123 -3.33 -5.39 26.30
CA GLN A 123 -2.78 -5.74 25.01
C GLN A 123 -2.11 -7.11 25.02
N LEU A 124 -1.25 -7.37 26.01
CA LEU A 124 -0.59 -8.67 26.16
C LEU A 124 -1.60 -9.80 26.33
N LEU A 125 -2.68 -9.60 27.09
CA LEU A 125 -3.73 -10.61 27.25
C LEU A 125 -4.47 -10.94 25.93
N LEU A 126 -4.64 -9.94 25.06
CA LEU A 126 -5.35 -10.08 23.79
C LEU A 126 -4.44 -10.44 22.61
N VAL A 127 -3.12 -10.43 22.77
CA VAL A 127 -2.13 -10.76 21.74
C VAL A 127 -2.48 -12.01 20.91
N PRO A 128 -2.84 -13.17 21.51
CA PRO A 128 -3.14 -14.37 20.72
C PRO A 128 -4.30 -14.17 19.74
N VAL A 129 -5.32 -13.40 20.13
CA VAL A 129 -6.48 -13.11 19.28
C VAL A 129 -6.13 -12.04 18.25
N MET A 130 -5.48 -10.96 18.70
CA MET A 130 -5.15 -9.81 17.87
C MET A 130 -4.14 -10.13 16.77
N PHE A 131 -3.15 -11.00 17.03
CA PHE A 131 -2.10 -11.26 16.04
C PHE A 131 -2.35 -12.51 15.21
N CYS A 132 -3.19 -13.44 15.67
CA CYS A 132 -3.65 -14.53 14.80
C CYS A 132 -4.50 -14.04 13.62
N GLN A 133 -5.01 -12.81 13.60
CA GLN A 133 -5.73 -12.28 12.44
C GLN A 133 -4.84 -12.18 11.19
N GLY A 134 -3.52 -11.99 11.35
CA GLY A 134 -2.56 -11.87 10.26
C GLY A 134 -2.51 -13.10 9.35
N PRO A 135 -2.20 -14.31 9.88
CA PRO A 135 -2.15 -15.53 9.09
C PRO A 135 -3.46 -15.81 8.36
N PHE A 136 -4.62 -15.56 8.98
CA PHE A 136 -5.91 -15.75 8.33
C PHE A 136 -6.12 -14.76 7.19
N TYR A 137 -5.82 -13.47 7.41
CA TYR A 137 -5.98 -12.44 6.38
C TYR A 137 -5.15 -12.74 5.13
N TYR A 138 -3.84 -12.93 5.29
CA TYR A 138 -2.92 -13.04 4.16
C TYR A 138 -3.10 -14.36 3.40
N PHE A 139 -3.33 -15.49 4.08
CA PHE A 139 -3.53 -16.77 3.40
C PHE A 139 -4.89 -16.86 2.70
N ILE A 140 -5.98 -16.35 3.29
CA ILE A 140 -7.29 -16.32 2.61
C ILE A 140 -7.25 -15.41 1.38
N ASN A 141 -6.52 -14.30 1.47
CA ASN A 141 -6.31 -13.41 0.34
C ASN A 141 -5.55 -14.12 -0.80
N SER A 142 -4.56 -14.96 -0.46
CA SER A 142 -3.83 -15.80 -1.42
C SER A 142 -4.60 -17.04 -1.90
N ASP A 143 -5.63 -17.50 -1.17
CA ASP A 143 -6.45 -18.68 -1.53
C ASP A 143 -7.70 -18.32 -2.35
N ASN A 144 -7.54 -17.43 -3.34
CA ASN A 144 -8.59 -17.00 -4.28
C ASN A 144 -9.87 -16.41 -3.64
N ASN A 145 -9.82 -15.97 -2.37
CA ASN A 145 -10.96 -15.33 -1.71
C ASN A 145 -10.65 -13.94 -1.11
N PRO A 146 -10.08 -13.01 -1.90
CA PRO A 146 -9.71 -11.67 -1.45
C PRO A 146 -10.90 -10.86 -0.93
N LYS A 147 -12.10 -11.11 -1.47
CA LYS A 147 -13.34 -10.43 -1.06
C LYS A 147 -13.70 -10.74 0.40
N LEU A 148 -13.57 -12.00 0.82
CA LEU A 148 -13.87 -12.38 2.21
C LEU A 148 -12.86 -11.75 3.17
N ALA A 149 -11.56 -11.80 2.83
CA ALA A 149 -10.51 -11.18 3.63
C ALA A 149 -10.75 -9.66 3.81
N ALA A 150 -11.13 -8.97 2.73
CA ALA A 150 -11.49 -7.55 2.78
C ALA A 150 -12.74 -7.28 3.64
N VAL A 151 -13.81 -8.06 3.49
CA VAL A 151 -15.03 -7.92 4.30
C VAL A 151 -14.72 -8.16 5.78
N ALA A 152 -13.91 -9.18 6.10
CA ALA A 152 -13.51 -9.47 7.48
C ALA A 152 -12.74 -8.29 8.10
N LEU A 153 -11.79 -7.71 7.37
CA LEU A 153 -11.01 -6.55 7.81
C LEU A 153 -11.86 -5.29 8.00
N VAL A 154 -12.75 -4.96 7.05
CA VAL A 154 -13.63 -3.79 7.16
C VAL A 154 -14.62 -3.95 8.32
N THR A 155 -15.19 -5.14 8.50
CA THR A 155 -16.09 -5.43 9.62
C THR A 155 -15.36 -5.34 10.96
N SER A 156 -14.14 -5.86 11.03
CA SER A 156 -13.26 -5.76 12.21
C SER A 156 -13.05 -4.29 12.63
N ASN A 157 -12.59 -3.44 11.71
CA ASN A 157 -12.38 -2.02 11.98
C ASN A 157 -13.67 -1.28 12.35
N THR A 158 -14.80 -1.64 11.73
CA THR A 158 -16.09 -1.04 12.06
C THR A 158 -16.52 -1.38 13.48
N ILE A 159 -16.37 -2.66 13.87
CA ILE A 159 -16.66 -3.12 15.24
C ILE A 159 -15.72 -2.47 16.24
N ASP A 160 -14.43 -2.35 15.90
CA ASP A 160 -13.46 -1.65 16.73
C ASP A 160 -13.92 -0.23 17.05
N ILE A 161 -14.20 0.61 16.03
CA ILE A 161 -14.65 2.00 16.22
C ILE A 161 -15.93 2.08 17.06
N VAL A 162 -16.92 1.23 16.78
CA VAL A 162 -18.21 1.23 17.49
C VAL A 162 -18.02 0.83 18.95
N PHE A 163 -17.29 -0.26 19.22
CA PHE A 163 -17.07 -0.72 20.57
C PHE A 163 -16.03 0.10 21.33
N ASN A 164 -15.17 0.84 20.66
CA ASN A 164 -14.29 1.80 21.30
C ASN A 164 -15.12 2.89 21.98
N TYR A 165 -16.10 3.46 21.27
CA TYR A 165 -17.05 4.39 21.87
C TYR A 165 -17.82 3.76 23.04
N VAL A 166 -18.26 2.50 22.91
CA VAL A 166 -18.98 1.81 24.00
C VAL A 166 -18.09 1.59 25.22
N PHE A 167 -16.90 1.02 25.06
CA PHE A 167 -16.02 0.66 26.17
C PHE A 167 -15.36 1.88 26.81
N VAL A 168 -14.90 2.83 26.01
CA VAL A 168 -14.18 4.02 26.50
C VAL A 168 -15.15 5.08 27.00
N VAL A 169 -16.23 5.38 26.27
CA VAL A 169 -17.14 6.50 26.61
C VAL A 169 -18.33 6.06 27.45
N LEU A 170 -19.02 4.95 27.11
CA LEU A 170 -20.23 4.54 27.83
C LEU A 170 -19.92 3.73 29.09
N MET A 171 -18.91 2.86 29.05
CA MET A 171 -18.55 1.97 30.16
C MET A 171 -17.39 2.50 31.01
N ASP A 172 -16.79 3.63 30.64
CA ASP A 172 -15.70 4.29 31.36
C ASP A 172 -14.54 3.33 31.71
N MET A 173 -14.20 2.42 30.79
CA MET A 173 -13.14 1.42 31.00
C MET A 173 -11.72 1.98 30.83
N GLY A 174 -11.58 3.31 30.72
CA GLY A 174 -10.32 4.01 30.51
C GLY A 174 -9.57 3.54 29.25
N VAL A 175 -8.23 3.59 29.30
CA VAL A 175 -7.35 3.23 28.18
C VAL A 175 -7.44 1.73 27.83
N ALA A 176 -7.72 0.87 28.81
CA ALA A 176 -7.88 -0.56 28.53
C ALA A 176 -9.10 -0.84 27.64
N GLY A 177 -10.14 0.00 27.75
CA GLY A 177 -11.34 -0.06 26.91
C GLY A 177 -11.04 -0.03 25.41
N SER A 178 -10.06 0.78 24.98
CA SER A 178 -9.70 0.85 23.55
C SER A 178 -9.02 -0.43 23.08
N VAL A 179 -8.16 -1.03 23.91
CA VAL A 179 -7.53 -2.30 23.56
C VAL A 179 -8.54 -3.44 23.49
N TYR A 180 -9.55 -3.44 24.38
CA TYR A 180 -10.63 -4.43 24.33
C TYR A 180 -11.50 -4.31 23.08
N SER A 181 -11.73 -3.09 22.57
CA SER A 181 -12.46 -2.91 21.31
C SER A 181 -11.68 -3.49 20.13
N THR A 182 -10.37 -3.25 20.06
CA THR A 182 -9.51 -3.80 19.00
C THR A 182 -9.43 -5.32 19.10
N GLY A 183 -9.36 -5.86 20.32
CA GLY A 183 -9.43 -7.30 20.57
C GLY A 183 -10.74 -7.94 20.09
N LEU A 184 -11.87 -7.27 20.30
CA LEU A 184 -13.18 -7.71 19.83
C LEU A 184 -13.28 -7.65 18.29
N GLY A 185 -12.79 -6.58 17.67
CA GLY A 185 -12.69 -6.46 16.22
C GLY A 185 -11.88 -7.62 15.62
N ALA A 186 -10.70 -7.89 16.17
CA ALA A 186 -9.86 -9.01 15.74
C ALA A 186 -10.55 -10.38 15.95
N ALA A 187 -11.28 -10.57 17.04
CA ALA A 187 -12.04 -11.80 17.28
C ALA A 187 -13.12 -11.99 16.19
N VAL A 188 -13.84 -10.93 15.81
CA VAL A 188 -14.85 -11.00 14.75
C VAL A 188 -14.19 -11.26 13.39
N MET A 189 -13.02 -10.67 13.13
CA MET A 189 -12.24 -10.97 11.92
C MET A 189 -11.93 -12.46 11.83
N LEU A 190 -11.49 -13.08 12.92
CA LEU A 190 -11.23 -14.52 12.98
C LEU A 190 -12.51 -15.32 12.72
N ILE A 191 -13.63 -14.97 13.36
CA ILE A 191 -14.93 -15.65 13.17
C ILE A 191 -15.36 -15.61 11.69
N ILE A 192 -15.27 -14.45 11.04
CA ILE A 192 -15.59 -14.32 9.61
C ILE A 192 -14.62 -15.15 8.77
N SER A 193 -13.32 -15.12 9.10
CA SER A 193 -12.30 -15.90 8.41
C SER A 193 -12.52 -17.41 8.54
N PHE A 194 -13.04 -17.89 9.67
CA PHE A 194 -13.42 -19.29 9.87
C PHE A 194 -14.50 -19.76 8.91
N THR A 195 -15.37 -18.87 8.40
CA THR A 195 -16.39 -19.24 7.41
C THR A 195 -15.79 -19.74 6.10
N HIS A 196 -14.56 -19.32 5.75
CA HIS A 196 -13.83 -19.81 4.59
C HIS A 196 -13.59 -21.32 4.65
N PHE A 197 -13.11 -21.78 5.81
CA PHE A 197 -12.84 -23.19 6.08
C PHE A 197 -14.12 -24.03 6.15
N LEU A 198 -15.20 -23.47 6.70
CA LEU A 198 -16.51 -24.13 6.75
C LEU A 198 -17.13 -24.28 5.36
N GLN A 199 -16.99 -23.26 4.51
CA GLN A 199 -17.52 -23.28 3.14
C GLN A 199 -16.67 -24.11 2.17
N LYS A 200 -15.48 -24.56 2.61
CA LYS A 200 -14.49 -25.28 1.77
C LYS A 200 -14.21 -24.57 0.44
N LYS A 201 -14.22 -23.24 0.48
CA LYS A 201 -13.85 -22.42 -0.69
C LYS A 201 -12.32 -22.34 -0.71
N GLY A 202 -11.72 -22.62 -1.86
CA GLY A 202 -10.26 -22.62 -2.01
C GLY A 202 -9.60 -23.93 -1.54
N CYS A 203 -8.28 -23.94 -1.55
CA CYS A 203 -7.43 -25.10 -1.27
C CYS A 203 -6.94 -25.12 0.19
N LEU A 204 -7.16 -24.03 0.96
CA LEU A 204 -6.72 -23.87 2.34
C LEU A 204 -7.52 -24.77 3.30
N ARG A 205 -6.81 -25.61 4.05
CA ARG A 205 -7.38 -26.55 5.03
C ARG A 205 -6.56 -26.60 6.30
N PHE A 206 -7.24 -26.77 7.44
CA PHE A 206 -6.58 -27.10 8.69
C PHE A 206 -6.00 -28.50 8.62
N THR A 207 -4.68 -28.59 8.60
CA THR A 207 -3.93 -29.85 8.62
C THR A 207 -2.98 -29.84 9.81
N PHE A 208 -2.58 -31.04 10.28
CA PHE A 208 -1.59 -31.21 11.35
C PHE A 208 -0.31 -31.89 10.83
N PRO A 209 0.44 -31.26 9.91
CA PRO A 209 1.65 -31.86 9.37
C PRO A 209 2.80 -31.79 10.38
N LYS A 210 3.87 -32.56 10.11
CA LYS A 210 5.12 -32.45 10.86
C LYS A 210 5.63 -31.01 10.80
N PHE A 211 6.05 -30.48 11.95
CA PHE A 211 6.54 -29.12 12.05
C PHE A 211 7.86 -28.97 11.28
N ASP A 212 7.90 -28.02 10.35
CA ASP A 212 9.10 -27.69 9.57
C ASP A 212 9.55 -26.27 9.89
N PHE A 213 10.57 -26.16 10.75
CA PHE A 213 11.13 -24.89 11.16
C PHE A 213 11.86 -24.16 10.01
N SER A 214 12.37 -24.90 9.01
CA SER A 214 13.07 -24.30 7.88
C SER A 214 12.13 -23.44 7.04
N ILE A 215 10.92 -23.94 6.77
CA ILE A 215 9.87 -23.21 6.04
C ILE A 215 9.47 -21.94 6.80
N VAL A 216 9.34 -22.04 8.12
CA VAL A 216 8.99 -20.90 8.98
C VAL A 216 10.06 -19.81 8.92
N VAL A 217 11.34 -20.16 9.04
CA VAL A 217 12.44 -19.18 8.97
C VAL A 217 12.54 -18.54 7.59
N LYS A 218 12.35 -19.33 6.51
CA LYS A 218 12.29 -18.79 5.14
C LYS A 218 11.13 -17.81 4.97
N SER A 219 9.96 -18.15 5.50
CA SER A 219 8.77 -17.29 5.49
C SER A 219 9.05 -15.99 6.24
N PHE A 220 9.57 -16.08 7.48
CA PHE A 220 9.93 -14.90 8.27
C PHE A 220 10.92 -13.99 7.54
N ARG A 221 12.01 -14.54 6.99
CA ARG A 221 13.03 -13.74 6.28
C ARG A 221 12.44 -13.01 5.08
N THR A 222 11.52 -13.65 4.36
CA THR A 222 10.88 -13.06 3.17
C THR A 222 9.92 -11.94 3.58
N GLY A 223 9.05 -12.16 4.57
CA GLY A 223 8.11 -11.14 5.03
C GLY A 223 8.73 -10.03 5.88
N PHE A 224 9.93 -10.26 6.45
CA PHE A 224 10.65 -9.26 7.23
C PHE A 224 11.03 -8.03 6.41
N ALA A 225 11.34 -8.22 5.12
CA ALA A 225 11.62 -7.11 4.21
C ALA A 225 10.46 -6.12 4.12
N THR A 226 9.22 -6.62 4.13
CA THR A 226 8.00 -5.79 4.12
C THR A 226 7.65 -5.25 5.51
N SER A 227 7.94 -6.03 6.57
CA SER A 227 7.57 -5.67 7.95
C SER A 227 8.59 -4.74 8.63
N VAL A 228 9.72 -4.46 7.99
CA VAL A 228 10.78 -3.55 8.50
C VAL A 228 10.22 -2.18 8.89
N GLN A 229 9.15 -1.72 8.22
CA GLN A 229 8.48 -0.47 8.55
C GLN A 229 8.00 -0.39 10.00
N TYR A 230 7.52 -1.49 10.57
CA TYR A 230 7.04 -1.54 11.95
C TYR A 230 8.19 -1.46 12.95
N ILE A 231 9.36 -2.00 12.61
CA ILE A 231 10.59 -1.83 13.40
C ILE A 231 11.04 -0.36 13.35
N CYS A 232 11.01 0.26 12.17
CA CYS A 232 11.35 1.67 12.05
C CYS A 232 10.43 2.55 12.90
N GLN A 233 9.12 2.27 12.90
CA GLN A 233 8.15 2.96 13.75
C GLN A 233 8.38 2.67 15.24
N PHE A 234 8.64 1.40 15.61
CA PHE A 234 8.97 1.00 16.97
C PHE A 234 10.13 1.82 17.54
N VAL A 235 11.25 1.87 16.82
CA VAL A 235 12.44 2.60 17.26
C VAL A 235 12.17 4.10 17.32
N THR A 236 11.51 4.65 16.30
CA THR A 236 11.25 6.09 16.19
C THR A 236 10.35 6.58 17.32
N ILE A 237 9.20 5.91 17.55
CA ILE A 237 8.25 6.28 18.60
C ILE A 237 8.90 6.12 19.97
N LEU A 238 9.62 5.02 20.22
CA LEU A 238 10.30 4.79 21.51
C LEU A 238 11.31 5.89 21.82
N VAL A 239 12.16 6.26 20.85
CA VAL A 239 13.15 7.33 21.02
C VAL A 239 12.47 8.68 21.23
N CYS A 240 11.43 8.99 20.45
CA CYS A 240 10.72 10.26 20.57
C CYS A 240 9.99 10.40 21.89
N ASN A 241 9.30 9.36 22.35
CA ASN A 241 8.62 9.37 23.64
C ASN A 241 9.60 9.65 24.77
N ARG A 242 10.79 9.00 24.77
CA ARG A 242 11.81 9.27 25.79
C ARG A 242 12.35 10.70 25.71
N LEU A 243 12.71 11.17 24.51
CA LEU A 243 13.22 12.53 24.34
C LEU A 243 12.20 13.58 24.78
N LEU A 244 10.93 13.40 24.42
CA LEU A 244 9.84 14.30 24.79
C LEU A 244 9.52 14.25 26.27
N MET A 245 9.57 13.07 26.89
CA MET A 245 9.41 12.93 28.32
C MET A 245 10.50 13.72 29.08
N ASP A 246 11.74 13.71 28.58
CA ASP A 246 12.85 14.44 29.20
C ASP A 246 12.76 15.96 29.02
N ILE A 247 12.32 16.45 27.84
CA ILE A 247 12.32 17.90 27.53
C ILE A 247 10.99 18.62 27.83
N SER A 248 9.86 17.93 27.74
CA SER A 248 8.50 18.50 27.80
C SER A 248 7.54 17.71 28.71
N GLY A 249 8.03 16.65 29.35
CA GLY A 249 7.22 15.79 30.20
C GLY A 249 6.07 15.12 29.47
N GLU A 250 5.05 14.75 30.24
CA GLU A 250 3.89 13.97 29.77
C GLU A 250 3.12 14.70 28.66
N LEU A 251 3.00 16.03 28.76
CA LEU A 251 2.28 16.83 27.77
C LEU A 251 2.94 16.80 26.38
N GLY A 252 4.27 16.84 26.32
CA GLY A 252 5.00 16.73 25.06
C GLY A 252 4.75 15.40 24.35
N VAL A 253 4.68 14.31 25.12
CA VAL A 253 4.38 12.98 24.59
C VAL A 253 2.94 12.88 24.10
N ALA A 254 1.97 13.45 24.83
CA ALA A 254 0.58 13.53 24.39
C ALA A 254 0.44 14.27 23.05
N VAL A 255 1.07 15.45 22.94
CA VAL A 255 1.04 16.27 21.71
C VAL A 255 1.70 15.54 20.56
N PHE A 256 2.81 14.84 20.79
CA PHE A 256 3.43 14.00 19.76
C PHE A 256 2.50 12.88 19.29
N GLY A 257 1.76 12.24 20.20
CA GLY A 257 0.72 11.28 19.85
C GLY A 257 -0.34 11.86 18.91
N ILE A 258 -0.79 13.10 19.17
CA ILE A 258 -1.73 13.82 18.29
C ILE A 258 -1.11 14.07 16.91
N VAL A 259 0.10 14.64 16.86
CA VAL A 259 0.80 14.92 15.59
C VAL A 259 1.05 13.64 14.80
N PHE A 260 1.43 12.56 15.46
CA PHE A 260 1.64 11.26 14.83
C PHE A 260 0.35 10.71 14.21
N ASN A 261 -0.79 10.80 14.89
CA ASN A 261 -2.08 10.37 14.35
C ASN A 261 -2.55 11.25 13.18
N VAL A 262 -2.38 12.56 13.28
CA VAL A 262 -2.62 13.49 12.15
C VAL A 262 -1.73 13.12 10.97
N ALA A 263 -0.47 12.77 11.22
CA ALA A 263 0.46 12.35 10.20
C ALA A 263 0.08 11.01 9.56
N LEU A 264 -0.46 10.06 10.33
CA LEU A 264 -0.95 8.79 9.82
C LEU A 264 -2.13 8.99 8.87
N VAL A 265 -3.08 9.88 9.20
CA VAL A 265 -4.19 10.22 8.31
C VAL A 265 -3.69 10.88 7.03
N ALA A 266 -2.80 11.87 7.13
CA ALA A 266 -2.21 12.50 5.96
C ALA A 266 -1.45 11.49 5.07
N ALA A 267 -0.64 10.62 5.67
CA ALA A 267 0.09 9.56 4.97
C ALA A 267 -0.87 8.58 4.25
N SER A 268 -1.98 8.19 4.89
CA SER A 268 -2.95 7.25 4.30
C SER A 268 -3.60 7.78 3.01
N VAL A 269 -3.78 9.09 2.91
CA VAL A 269 -4.26 9.75 1.68
C VAL A 269 -3.21 9.65 0.58
N TYR A 270 -1.94 9.88 0.90
CA TYR A 270 -0.84 9.79 -0.07
C TYR A 270 -0.56 8.34 -0.46
N ASP A 271 -0.67 7.39 0.46
CA ASP A 271 -0.63 5.96 0.16
C ASP A 271 -1.75 5.60 -0.82
N ALA A 272 -2.97 6.08 -0.62
CA ALA A 272 -4.06 5.82 -1.54
C ALA A 272 -3.82 6.34 -2.97
N ILE A 273 -3.25 7.54 -3.11
CA ILE A 273 -2.85 8.10 -4.41
C ILE A 273 -1.74 7.25 -5.02
N SER A 274 -0.76 6.86 -4.22
CA SER A 274 0.42 6.12 -4.67
C SER A 274 0.08 4.68 -5.05
N MET A 275 -0.82 4.02 -4.32
CA MET A 275 -1.35 2.68 -4.66
C MET A 275 -2.21 2.72 -5.92
N ALA A 276 -2.85 3.84 -6.25
CA ALA A 276 -3.56 4.01 -7.52
C ALA A 276 -2.58 4.23 -8.69
N LEU A 277 -1.48 4.94 -8.45
CA LEU A 277 -0.40 5.20 -9.41
C LEU A 277 0.39 3.92 -9.77
N GLN A 278 0.73 3.11 -8.76
CA GLN A 278 1.64 1.97 -8.89
C GLN A 278 1.27 0.97 -10.00
N PRO A 279 0.04 0.43 -10.11
CA PRO A 279 -0.29 -0.53 -11.17
C PRO A 279 -0.32 0.10 -12.56
N MET A 280 -0.70 1.38 -12.67
CA MET A 280 -0.67 2.10 -13.95
C MET A 280 0.77 2.28 -14.45
N VAL A 281 1.66 2.76 -13.58
CA VAL A 281 3.08 2.93 -13.91
C VAL A 281 3.74 1.59 -14.22
N SER A 282 3.51 0.57 -13.41
CA SER A 282 4.04 -0.78 -13.65
C SER A 282 3.59 -1.33 -15.02
N THR A 283 2.33 -1.11 -15.39
CA THR A 283 1.84 -1.57 -16.69
C THR A 283 2.44 -0.78 -17.84
N PHE A 284 2.42 0.56 -17.78
CA PHE A 284 3.01 1.40 -18.83
C PHE A 284 4.53 1.21 -18.94
N HIS A 285 5.20 0.83 -17.84
CA HIS A 285 6.60 0.44 -17.86
C HIS A 285 6.81 -0.84 -18.66
N GLY A 286 5.96 -1.85 -18.47
CA GLY A 286 5.95 -3.08 -19.28
C GLY A 286 5.60 -2.84 -20.76
N GLU A 287 4.79 -1.82 -21.06
CA GLU A 287 4.47 -1.38 -22.43
C GLU A 287 5.55 -0.47 -23.05
N CYS A 288 6.62 -0.17 -22.31
CA CYS A 288 7.64 0.83 -22.66
C CYS A 288 7.07 2.24 -22.97
N ASN A 289 5.84 2.54 -22.55
CA ASN A 289 5.14 3.78 -22.87
C ASN A 289 5.49 4.91 -21.87
N LYS A 290 6.60 5.61 -22.13
CA LYS A 290 7.11 6.65 -21.22
C LYS A 290 6.19 7.87 -21.16
N SER A 291 5.58 8.27 -22.28
CA SER A 291 4.61 9.37 -22.31
C SER A 291 3.47 9.19 -21.31
N ASN A 292 2.87 8.00 -21.26
CA ASN A 292 1.78 7.71 -20.32
C ASN A 292 2.25 7.58 -18.87
N ILE A 293 3.48 7.09 -18.64
CA ILE A 293 4.12 7.17 -17.31
C ILE A 293 4.21 8.63 -16.85
N ARG A 294 4.71 9.55 -17.70
CA ARG A 294 4.80 11.00 -17.39
C ARG A 294 3.43 11.61 -17.11
N CYS A 295 2.43 11.27 -17.93
CA CYS A 295 1.06 11.76 -17.77
C CYS A 295 0.49 11.31 -16.42
N THR A 296 0.60 10.02 -16.10
CA THR A 296 0.09 9.43 -14.85
C THR A 296 0.79 10.06 -13.64
N LEU A 297 2.12 10.22 -13.69
CA LEU A 297 2.89 10.85 -12.64
C LEU A 297 2.48 12.32 -12.45
N ARG A 298 2.27 13.08 -13.54
CA ARG A 298 1.80 14.47 -13.49
C ARG A 298 0.40 14.56 -12.86
N GLN A 299 -0.50 13.64 -13.18
CA GLN A 299 -1.83 13.59 -12.57
C GLN A 299 -1.75 13.26 -11.07
N ALA A 300 -0.91 12.29 -10.69
CA ALA A 300 -0.68 11.94 -9.28
C ALA A 300 -0.11 13.14 -8.50
N PHE A 301 0.87 13.86 -9.03
CA PHE A 301 1.41 15.07 -8.40
C PHE A 301 0.37 16.19 -8.30
N LYS A 302 -0.45 16.42 -9.33
CA LYS A 302 -1.54 17.40 -9.26
C LYS A 302 -2.54 17.05 -8.16
N ALA A 303 -2.96 15.78 -8.08
CA ALA A 303 -3.86 15.31 -7.04
C ALA A 303 -3.25 15.43 -5.64
N ALA A 304 -2.01 14.98 -5.48
CA ALA A 304 -1.26 15.08 -4.22
C ALA A 304 -1.13 16.53 -3.78
N MET A 305 -0.70 17.44 -4.66
CA MET A 305 -0.54 18.86 -4.36
C MET A 305 -1.85 19.53 -3.98
N LEU A 306 -2.94 19.27 -4.70
CA LEU A 306 -4.27 19.80 -4.37
C LEU A 306 -4.69 19.38 -2.95
N ILE A 307 -4.53 18.10 -2.63
CA ILE A 307 -4.92 17.58 -1.31
C ILE A 307 -3.96 18.10 -0.22
N SER A 308 -2.66 18.19 -0.49
CA SER A 308 -1.69 18.79 0.43
C SER A 308 -2.05 20.24 0.75
N VAL A 309 -2.42 21.05 -0.24
CA VAL A 309 -2.83 22.46 0.00
C VAL A 309 -4.08 22.50 0.88
N VAL A 310 -5.08 21.67 0.64
CA VAL A 310 -6.28 21.58 1.49
C VAL A 310 -5.91 21.19 2.92
N LEU A 311 -5.08 20.16 3.10
CA LEU A 311 -4.61 19.73 4.42
C LEU A 311 -3.80 20.82 5.14
N ILE A 312 -2.92 21.52 4.44
CA ILE A 312 -2.14 22.63 4.99
C ILE A 312 -3.06 23.75 5.48
N VAL A 313 -4.02 24.16 4.65
CA VAL A 313 -4.98 25.21 5.02
C VAL A 313 -5.80 24.79 6.23
N LEU A 314 -6.30 23.55 6.25
CA LEU A 314 -7.06 23.00 7.38
C LEU A 314 -6.23 23.02 8.68
N LEU A 315 -5.02 22.45 8.66
CA LEU A 315 -4.15 22.34 9.83
C LEU A 315 -3.63 23.70 10.31
N MET A 316 -3.46 24.68 9.41
CA MET A 316 -3.07 26.04 9.77
C MET A 316 -4.22 26.85 10.36
N ALA A 317 -5.44 26.70 9.79
CA ALA A 317 -6.61 27.49 10.16
C ALA A 317 -7.24 27.03 11.49
N ILE A 318 -7.31 25.72 11.74
CA ILE A 318 -8.03 25.16 12.89
C ILE A 318 -7.20 24.20 13.78
N PRO A 319 -5.93 24.50 14.10
CA PRO A 319 -5.09 23.58 14.91
C PRO A 319 -5.65 23.38 16.32
N GLN A 320 -6.23 24.43 16.93
CA GLN A 320 -6.85 24.36 18.25
C GLN A 320 -8.05 23.40 18.27
N TRP A 321 -8.85 23.36 17.20
CA TRP A 321 -9.96 22.42 17.09
C TRP A 321 -9.48 20.99 16.98
N VAL A 322 -8.36 20.76 16.28
CA VAL A 322 -7.73 19.43 16.23
C VAL A 322 -7.27 19.04 17.64
N CYS A 323 -6.51 19.88 18.34
CA CYS A 323 -6.10 19.59 19.72
C CYS A 323 -7.30 19.33 20.66
N PHE A 324 -8.35 20.15 20.54
CA PHE A 324 -9.57 19.99 21.33
C PHE A 324 -10.32 18.70 21.01
N ALA A 325 -10.33 18.28 19.75
CA ALA A 325 -10.91 17.01 19.33
C ALA A 325 -10.17 15.80 19.93
N PHE A 326 -8.88 15.92 20.19
CA PHE A 326 -8.09 14.91 20.91
C PHE A 326 -8.18 15.07 22.44
N GLY A 327 -8.99 15.99 22.96
CA GLY A 327 -9.25 16.12 24.40
C GLY A 327 -8.27 16.99 25.17
N LEU A 328 -7.42 17.78 24.49
CA LEU A 328 -6.68 18.86 25.15
C LEU A 328 -7.64 20.00 25.50
N ARG A 329 -7.58 20.48 26.74
CA ARG A 329 -8.53 21.46 27.29
C ARG A 329 -7.87 22.71 27.85
N THR A 330 -6.65 22.62 28.39
CA THR A 330 -6.02 23.78 29.03
C THR A 330 -5.40 24.73 27.99
N PRO A 331 -5.29 26.05 28.28
CA PRO A 331 -4.67 27.00 27.36
C PRO A 331 -3.22 26.66 27.01
N GLU A 332 -2.48 26.08 27.96
CA GLU A 332 -1.09 25.65 27.78
C GLU A 332 -1.00 24.43 26.84
N GLU A 333 -1.81 23.39 27.08
CA GLU A 333 -1.94 22.24 26.19
C GLU A 333 -2.26 22.64 24.75
N LEU A 334 -3.26 23.52 24.59
CA LEU A 334 -3.69 23.99 23.28
C LEU A 334 -2.62 24.83 22.59
N ALA A 335 -1.82 25.60 23.34
CA ALA A 335 -0.74 26.40 22.77
C ALA A 335 0.37 25.52 22.20
N ILE A 336 0.85 24.54 22.99
CA ILE A 336 1.91 23.61 22.57
C ILE A 336 1.43 22.77 21.39
N GLY A 337 0.23 22.17 21.52
CA GLY A 337 -0.37 21.37 20.46
C GLY A 337 -0.58 22.15 19.15
N SER A 338 -1.02 23.41 19.25
CA SER A 338 -1.25 24.22 18.05
C SER A 338 0.04 24.58 17.32
N VAL A 339 1.12 24.84 18.04
CA VAL A 339 2.44 25.11 17.44
C VAL A 339 2.94 23.85 16.74
N ALA A 340 2.86 22.70 17.40
CA ALA A 340 3.29 21.41 16.84
C ALA A 340 2.54 21.07 15.53
N ILE A 341 1.20 21.21 15.52
CA ILE A 341 0.37 20.94 14.33
C ILE A 341 0.67 21.91 13.19
N ARG A 342 0.87 23.21 13.48
CA ARG A 342 1.23 24.20 12.45
C ARG A 342 2.59 23.93 11.83
N ILE A 343 3.57 23.52 12.64
CA ILE A 343 4.90 23.15 12.14
C ILE A 343 4.80 21.87 11.30
N TYR A 344 4.03 20.87 11.75
CA TYR A 344 3.76 19.66 10.97
C TYR A 344 3.11 19.98 9.62
N ALA A 345 2.17 20.93 9.56
CA ALA A 345 1.53 21.33 8.31
C ALA A 345 2.55 21.75 7.23
N LEU A 346 3.70 22.34 7.60
CA LEU A 346 4.75 22.72 6.64
C LEU A 346 5.39 21.52 5.92
N CYS A 347 5.43 20.34 6.55
CA CYS A 347 6.06 19.14 5.95
C CYS A 347 5.11 18.32 5.08
N VAL A 348 3.80 18.61 5.12
CA VAL A 348 2.75 17.88 4.38
C VAL A 348 3.01 17.85 2.86
N LEU A 349 3.46 18.97 2.29
CA LEU A 349 3.77 19.07 0.86
C LEU A 349 5.04 18.28 0.47
N PRO A 350 6.22 18.48 1.10
CA PRO A 350 7.38 17.63 0.89
C PRO A 350 7.09 16.13 1.06
N SER A 351 6.31 15.76 2.08
CA SER A 351 5.92 14.37 2.35
C SER A 351 5.15 13.75 1.19
N SER A 352 4.21 14.48 0.60
CA SER A 352 3.45 14.02 -0.57
C SER A 352 4.35 13.69 -1.76
N ILE A 353 5.40 14.48 -2.00
CA ILE A 353 6.32 14.30 -3.11
C ILE A 353 7.18 13.07 -2.88
N ASN A 354 7.73 12.95 -1.67
CA ASN A 354 8.54 11.81 -1.28
C ASN A 354 7.76 10.50 -1.40
N MET A 355 6.52 10.44 -0.87
CA MET A 355 5.70 9.22 -0.94
C MET A 355 5.37 8.83 -2.39
N VAL A 356 4.86 9.75 -3.22
CA VAL A 356 4.55 9.47 -4.63
C VAL A 356 5.78 8.95 -5.37
N MET A 357 6.95 9.54 -5.13
CA MET A 357 8.20 9.11 -5.78
C MET A 357 8.71 7.75 -5.29
N THR A 358 8.58 7.44 -3.99
CA THR A 358 8.94 6.13 -3.45
C THR A 358 8.16 5.00 -4.14
N TYR A 359 6.85 5.15 -4.31
CA TYR A 359 6.02 4.18 -5.02
C TYR A 359 6.27 4.17 -6.53
N TYR A 360 6.56 5.33 -7.12
CA TYR A 360 6.96 5.41 -8.53
C TYR A 360 8.22 4.56 -8.82
N TYR A 361 9.28 4.69 -8.01
CA TYR A 361 10.47 3.86 -8.18
C TYR A 361 10.21 2.38 -7.89
N GLN A 362 9.31 2.08 -6.97
CA GLN A 362 8.89 0.70 -6.71
C GLN A 362 8.17 0.11 -7.95
N ALA A 363 7.31 0.89 -8.61
CA ALA A 363 6.61 0.47 -9.83
C ALA A 363 7.54 0.29 -11.03
N LEU A 364 8.69 0.97 -11.06
CA LEU A 364 9.76 0.81 -12.04
C LEU A 364 10.79 -0.27 -11.68
N GLU A 365 10.50 -1.12 -10.68
CA GLU A 365 11.39 -2.19 -10.20
C GLU A 365 12.77 -1.69 -9.71
N ARG A 366 12.88 -0.39 -9.39
CA ARG A 366 14.09 0.24 -8.82
C ARG A 366 14.04 0.18 -7.29
N GLU A 367 14.02 -1.04 -6.78
CA GLU A 367 13.81 -1.32 -5.36
C GLU A 367 14.81 -0.61 -4.45
N PHE A 368 16.10 -0.55 -4.83
CA PHE A 368 17.15 0.04 -4.02
C PHE A 368 16.86 1.49 -3.63
N ILE A 369 16.47 2.34 -4.59
CA ILE A 369 16.18 3.75 -4.27
C ILE A 369 14.88 3.88 -3.47
N SER A 370 13.85 3.08 -3.78
CA SER A 370 12.60 3.10 -3.04
C SER A 370 12.83 2.79 -1.56
N TYR A 371 13.57 1.70 -1.27
CA TYR A 371 13.96 1.33 0.09
C TYR A 371 14.90 2.34 0.74
N MET A 372 15.87 2.89 0.00
CA MET A 372 16.77 3.93 0.52
C MET A 372 15.99 5.16 0.97
N LEU A 373 15.07 5.68 0.15
CA LEU A 373 14.24 6.84 0.49
C LEU A 373 13.35 6.53 1.70
N PHE A 374 12.73 5.34 1.73
CA PHE A 374 11.91 4.92 2.87
C PHE A 374 12.72 4.87 4.18
N ILE A 375 13.89 4.23 4.18
CA ILE A 375 14.73 4.09 5.39
C ILE A 375 15.30 5.45 5.82
N LEU A 376 15.74 6.27 4.86
CA LEU A 376 16.23 7.62 5.16
C LEU A 376 15.14 8.46 5.83
N ARG A 377 13.93 8.46 5.25
CA ARG A 377 12.79 9.21 5.77
C ARG A 377 12.32 8.66 7.12
N SER A 378 11.98 7.39 7.19
CA SER A 378 11.28 6.78 8.32
C SER A 378 12.17 6.43 9.51
N LEU A 379 13.50 6.42 9.34
CA LEU A 379 14.43 6.03 10.41
C LEU A 379 15.63 6.98 10.51
N VAL A 380 16.46 7.10 9.46
CA VAL A 380 17.77 7.75 9.60
C VAL A 380 17.64 9.25 9.85
N PHE A 381 16.94 9.98 8.97
CA PHE A 381 16.75 11.42 9.13
C PHE A 381 15.80 11.74 10.26
N PHE A 382 14.74 10.94 10.46
CA PHE A 382 13.86 11.12 11.61
C PHE A 382 14.68 11.12 12.91
N LEU A 383 15.44 10.05 13.17
CA LEU A 383 16.22 9.91 14.40
C LEU A 383 17.36 10.93 14.49
N ALA A 384 18.05 11.21 13.38
CA ALA A 384 19.14 12.18 13.37
C ALA A 384 18.64 13.58 13.76
N PHE A 385 17.56 14.06 13.13
CA PHE A 385 16.99 15.36 13.44
C PHE A 385 16.31 15.38 14.82
N SER A 386 15.63 14.31 15.24
CA SER A 386 15.01 14.26 16.57
C SER A 386 16.05 14.36 17.70
N LEU A 387 17.20 13.70 17.55
CA LEU A 387 18.30 13.73 18.53
C LEU A 387 19.06 15.06 18.54
N ILE A 388 19.20 15.70 17.38
CA ILE A 388 19.89 17.00 17.27
C ILE A 388 18.99 18.13 17.79
N LEU A 389 17.73 18.16 17.35
CA LEU A 389 16.80 19.25 17.66
C LEU A 389 16.25 19.16 19.08
N SER A 390 16.10 17.96 19.67
CA SER A 390 15.71 17.82 21.08
C SER A 390 16.67 18.52 22.04
N ARG A 391 17.97 18.54 21.72
CA ARG A 391 18.99 19.24 22.53
C ARG A 391 18.86 20.77 22.51
N LEU A 392 18.17 21.32 21.51
CA LEU A 392 17.92 22.75 21.37
C LEU A 392 16.61 23.17 22.06
N GLY A 393 15.89 22.22 22.67
CA GLY A 393 14.64 22.44 23.41
C GLY A 393 13.38 22.01 22.65
N GLU A 394 12.25 22.04 23.35
CA GLU A 394 10.95 21.58 22.87
C GLU A 394 10.53 22.21 21.54
N GLN A 395 10.62 23.54 21.41
CA GLN A 395 10.14 24.23 20.21
C GLN A 395 10.89 23.80 18.95
N MET A 396 12.18 23.45 19.10
CA MET A 396 13.01 22.97 18.00
C MET A 396 12.71 21.51 17.65
N PHE A 397 12.30 20.69 18.62
CA PHE A 397 11.94 19.29 18.36
C PHE A 397 10.85 19.16 17.29
N TRP A 398 9.84 20.03 17.29
CA TRP A 398 8.76 19.99 16.29
C TRP A 398 9.23 20.17 14.85
N TRP A 399 10.38 20.82 14.64
CA TRP A 399 11.01 20.97 13.31
C TRP A 399 11.62 19.67 12.77
N THR A 400 11.67 18.60 13.56
CA THR A 400 12.13 17.27 13.12
C THR A 400 11.40 16.82 11.86
N TYR A 401 10.07 16.92 11.83
CA TYR A 401 9.23 16.51 10.70
C TYR A 401 9.51 17.31 9.41
N PRO A 402 9.52 18.66 9.41
CA PRO A 402 9.96 19.44 8.26
C PRO A 402 11.39 19.10 7.81
N CYS A 403 12.34 19.03 8.74
CA CYS A 403 13.75 18.79 8.40
C CYS A 403 13.96 17.40 7.77
N MET A 404 13.32 16.35 8.28
CA MET A 404 13.44 15.01 7.69
C MET A 404 12.85 14.94 6.28
N GLU A 405 11.70 15.56 6.04
CA GLU A 405 11.03 15.48 4.74
C GLU A 405 11.77 16.32 3.70
N LEU A 406 12.28 17.50 4.09
CA LEU A 406 13.13 18.32 3.24
C LEU A 406 14.47 17.64 2.95
N ALA A 407 15.11 17.02 3.93
CA ALA A 407 16.36 16.28 3.72
C ALA A 407 16.16 15.09 2.76
N THR A 408 15.06 14.36 2.92
CA THR A 408 14.68 13.26 2.01
C THR A 408 14.45 13.78 0.59
N LEU A 409 13.75 14.91 0.45
CA LEU A 409 13.51 15.56 -0.83
C LEU A 409 14.81 16.02 -1.50
N VAL A 410 15.76 16.56 -0.73
CA VAL A 410 17.09 16.94 -1.23
C VAL A 410 17.86 15.72 -1.74
N VAL A 411 17.85 14.60 -0.99
CA VAL A 411 18.49 13.35 -1.45
C VAL A 411 17.86 12.85 -2.75
N LEU A 412 16.52 12.89 -2.85
CA LEU A 412 15.80 12.54 -4.07
C LEU A 412 16.23 13.43 -5.25
N CYS A 413 16.28 14.75 -5.06
CA CYS A 413 16.72 15.69 -6.10
C CYS A 413 18.18 15.45 -6.52
N ILE A 414 19.08 15.19 -5.58
CA ILE A 414 20.49 14.87 -5.84
C ILE A 414 20.62 13.58 -6.64
N TYR A 415 19.94 12.51 -6.20
CA TYR A 415 19.95 11.24 -6.90
C TYR A 415 19.47 11.40 -8.35
N ASN A 416 18.36 12.13 -8.54
CA ASN A 416 17.81 12.37 -9.86
C ASN A 416 18.72 13.20 -10.75
N LYS A 417 19.48 14.14 -10.20
CA LYS A 417 20.49 14.90 -10.94
C LYS A 417 21.68 14.03 -11.39
N TYR A 418 22.19 13.17 -10.52
CA TYR A 418 23.40 12.35 -10.82
C TYR A 418 23.13 11.15 -11.73
N LYS A 419 22.05 10.42 -11.47
CA LYS A 419 21.66 9.26 -12.28
C LYS A 419 20.90 9.66 -13.55
N GLY A 420 20.73 10.97 -13.76
CA GLY A 420 19.82 11.53 -14.73
C GLY A 420 18.41 10.97 -14.57
N SER A 421 17.99 10.47 -13.40
CA SER A 421 16.81 9.61 -13.22
C SER A 421 15.45 10.30 -13.37
N TRP A 422 15.45 11.60 -13.67
CA TRP A 422 14.38 12.20 -14.47
C TRP A 422 14.33 11.61 -15.89
N THR A 423 15.16 10.61 -16.24
CA THR A 423 15.43 10.10 -17.60
C THR A 423 14.17 9.63 -18.31
N TYR A 424 13.17 9.17 -17.58
CA TYR A 424 11.88 8.83 -18.21
C TYR A 424 11.03 10.06 -18.54
N LEU A 425 11.32 11.24 -18.00
CA LEU A 425 10.80 12.57 -18.38
C LEU A 425 11.61 13.26 -19.49
N ASP A 426 12.88 12.87 -19.73
CA ASP A 426 13.79 13.53 -20.67
C ASP A 426 14.32 12.67 -21.84
N GLU A 427 14.23 11.33 -21.81
CA GLU A 427 14.61 10.50 -22.97
C GLU A 427 13.60 10.68 -24.12
N ASP A 428 14.15 10.80 -25.33
CA ASP A 428 13.41 10.81 -26.59
C ASP A 428 12.56 9.54 -26.69
N ASP A 429 11.25 9.71 -26.88
CA ASP A 429 10.26 8.64 -27.17
C ASP A 429 10.48 8.04 -28.57
N SER A 430 11.61 8.30 -29.23
CA SER A 430 11.84 8.01 -30.65
C SER A 430 11.77 6.51 -30.99
N ARG A 431 11.94 5.61 -30.02
CA ARG A 431 11.84 4.15 -30.19
C ARG A 431 10.49 3.54 -29.78
N VAL A 432 9.49 4.33 -29.35
CA VAL A 432 8.15 3.83 -29.07
C VAL A 432 7.09 4.69 -29.76
N TYR A 433 6.23 4.06 -30.56
CA TYR A 433 5.08 4.72 -31.16
C TYR A 433 3.84 4.48 -30.29
N SER A 434 3.05 5.52 -30.05
CA SER A 434 1.76 5.37 -29.36
C SER A 434 0.70 6.27 -30.00
N ALA A 435 -0.49 5.71 -30.21
CA ALA A 435 -1.64 6.40 -30.78
C ALA A 435 -2.91 6.10 -29.98
N PHE A 436 -3.85 7.04 -29.99
CA PHE A 436 -5.20 6.87 -29.45
C PHE A 436 -6.20 6.85 -30.60
N LEU A 437 -6.94 5.76 -30.70
CA LEU A 437 -7.98 5.51 -31.69
C LEU A 437 -9.34 5.71 -31.00
N ASP A 438 -10.10 6.73 -31.39
CA ASP A 438 -11.48 6.94 -30.95
C ASP A 438 -12.43 5.97 -31.67
N SER A 439 -13.35 5.33 -30.94
CA SER A 439 -14.27 4.37 -31.55
C SER A 439 -15.22 4.95 -32.59
N ARG A 440 -15.43 6.27 -32.65
CA ARG A 440 -16.41 6.91 -33.54
C ARG A 440 -15.88 7.30 -34.91
N ASP A 441 -14.71 7.93 -34.95
CA ASP A 441 -14.21 8.67 -36.13
C ASP A 441 -12.79 8.26 -36.55
N THR A 442 -12.26 7.16 -36.02
CA THR A 442 -10.90 6.73 -36.35
C THR A 442 -10.79 6.20 -37.77
N ASP A 443 -9.89 6.79 -38.54
CA ASP A 443 -9.39 6.24 -39.79
C ASP A 443 -8.17 5.34 -39.52
N LEU A 444 -8.37 4.02 -39.52
CA LEU A 444 -7.31 3.03 -39.32
C LEU A 444 -6.20 3.17 -40.38
N GLY A 445 -6.55 3.52 -41.62
CA GLY A 445 -5.59 3.68 -42.70
C GLY A 445 -4.63 4.85 -42.47
N ALA A 446 -5.11 5.93 -41.83
CA ALA A 446 -4.24 7.03 -41.41
C ALA A 446 -3.25 6.59 -40.33
N VAL A 447 -3.70 5.79 -39.35
CA VAL A 447 -2.82 5.28 -38.29
C VAL A 447 -1.81 4.29 -38.83
N GLU A 448 -2.20 3.43 -39.77
CA GLU A 448 -1.28 2.52 -40.47
C GLU A 448 -0.17 3.27 -41.21
N GLN A 449 -0.51 4.36 -41.91
CA GLN A 449 0.48 5.21 -42.56
C GLN A 449 1.45 5.85 -41.56
N GLU A 450 0.94 6.32 -40.41
CA GLU A 450 1.78 6.86 -39.34
C GLU A 450 2.71 5.80 -38.75
N VAL A 451 2.21 4.58 -38.52
CA VAL A 451 3.00 3.44 -38.02
C VAL A 451 4.08 3.04 -39.02
N SER A 452 3.75 2.93 -40.30
CA SER A 452 4.72 2.59 -41.34
C SER A 452 5.81 3.65 -41.44
N ALA A 453 5.43 4.93 -41.50
CA ALA A 453 6.37 6.04 -41.55
C ALA A 453 7.26 6.11 -40.29
N TYR A 454 6.72 5.74 -39.13
CA TYR A 454 7.48 5.65 -37.89
C TYR A 454 8.52 4.51 -37.93
N LEU A 455 8.12 3.32 -38.37
CA LEU A 455 9.01 2.15 -38.46
C LEU A 455 10.11 2.36 -39.53
N GLU A 456 9.78 3.02 -40.64
CA GLU A 456 10.77 3.43 -41.65
C GLU A 456 11.82 4.40 -41.08
N ARG A 457 11.42 5.38 -40.25
CA ARG A 457 12.37 6.30 -39.60
C ARG A 457 13.34 5.60 -38.65
N LEU A 458 12.97 4.43 -38.14
CA LEU A 458 13.78 3.61 -37.24
C LEU A 458 14.60 2.54 -37.95
N ASP A 459 14.57 2.50 -39.29
CA ASP A 459 15.26 1.50 -40.11
C ASP A 459 14.82 0.06 -39.76
N ALA A 460 13.53 -0.11 -39.41
CA ALA A 460 12.95 -1.40 -39.07
C ALA A 460 12.88 -2.34 -40.28
N ASN A 461 13.00 -3.65 -40.05
CA ASN A 461 12.94 -4.65 -41.10
C ASN A 461 11.53 -4.67 -41.75
N PRO A 462 11.40 -4.85 -43.08
CA PRO A 462 10.11 -5.00 -43.77
C PRO A 462 9.12 -5.96 -43.09
N THR A 463 9.64 -7.02 -42.44
CA THR A 463 8.83 -7.98 -41.69
C THR A 463 8.15 -7.34 -40.47
N GLN A 464 8.87 -6.49 -39.72
CA GLN A 464 8.33 -5.74 -38.58
C GLN A 464 7.24 -4.76 -39.04
N THR A 465 7.51 -4.02 -40.12
CA THR A 465 6.53 -3.07 -40.68
C THR A 465 5.26 -3.76 -41.15
N TYR A 466 5.40 -4.88 -41.86
CA TYR A 466 4.26 -5.67 -42.33
C TYR A 466 3.38 -6.16 -41.18
N PHE A 467 3.96 -6.82 -40.17
CA PHE A 467 3.19 -7.36 -39.06
C PHE A 467 2.62 -6.28 -38.14
N ALA A 468 3.33 -5.17 -37.93
CA ALA A 468 2.81 -4.05 -37.17
C ALA A 468 1.58 -3.44 -37.85
N THR A 469 1.64 -3.19 -39.16
CA THR A 469 0.54 -2.57 -39.91
C THR A 469 -0.69 -3.48 -39.95
N ILE A 470 -0.50 -4.77 -40.24
CA ILE A 470 -1.61 -5.73 -40.23
C ILE A 470 -2.20 -5.92 -38.84
N ALA A 471 -1.37 -5.88 -37.79
CA ALA A 471 -1.90 -5.93 -36.43
C ALA A 471 -2.75 -4.71 -36.09
N VAL A 472 -2.41 -3.52 -36.59
CA VAL A 472 -3.28 -2.35 -36.45
C VAL A 472 -4.60 -2.57 -37.17
N GLU A 473 -4.56 -2.95 -38.45
CA GLU A 473 -5.75 -3.14 -39.28
C GLU A 473 -6.70 -4.21 -38.69
N GLU A 474 -6.18 -5.41 -38.49
CA GLU A 474 -6.97 -6.60 -38.16
C GLU A 474 -7.33 -6.65 -36.68
N VAL A 475 -6.40 -6.34 -35.77
CA VAL A 475 -6.69 -6.44 -34.33
C VAL A 475 -7.49 -5.24 -33.86
N CYS A 476 -7.11 -4.02 -34.23
CA CYS A 476 -7.87 -2.83 -33.81
C CYS A 476 -9.20 -2.76 -34.55
N GLY A 477 -9.26 -3.11 -35.84
CA GLY A 477 -10.51 -3.17 -36.61
C GLY A 477 -11.54 -4.10 -35.99
N VAL A 478 -11.14 -5.32 -35.61
CA VAL A 478 -12.06 -6.28 -34.98
C VAL A 478 -12.54 -5.82 -33.60
N ILE A 479 -11.68 -5.17 -32.81
CA ILE A 479 -12.08 -4.60 -31.51
C ILE A 479 -13.07 -3.44 -31.72
N LEU A 480 -12.80 -2.54 -32.67
CA LEU A 480 -13.68 -1.42 -33.01
C LEU A 480 -15.06 -1.89 -33.47
N ASP A 481 -15.10 -2.88 -34.35
CA ASP A 481 -16.37 -3.41 -34.88
C ASP A 481 -17.18 -4.15 -33.80
N LYS A 482 -16.55 -5.08 -33.06
CA LYS A 482 -17.29 -6.01 -32.19
C LYS A 482 -17.36 -5.58 -30.74
N ALA A 483 -16.27 -5.07 -30.19
CA ALA A 483 -16.20 -4.72 -28.77
C ALA A 483 -16.85 -3.36 -28.47
N PHE A 484 -16.79 -2.42 -29.40
CA PHE A 484 -17.39 -1.07 -29.28
C PHE A 484 -18.76 -0.92 -29.96
N SER A 485 -19.36 -1.99 -30.47
CA SER A 485 -20.67 -2.00 -31.16
C SER A 485 -21.84 -1.31 -30.44
N VAL A 486 -21.76 -1.12 -29.11
CA VAL A 486 -22.82 -0.49 -28.29
C VAL A 486 -22.28 0.58 -27.32
N THR A 487 -20.96 0.73 -27.23
CA THR A 487 -20.31 1.60 -26.22
C THR A 487 -19.26 2.43 -26.90
N GLU A 488 -19.23 3.73 -26.62
CA GLU A 488 -18.17 4.60 -27.09
C GLU A 488 -16.93 4.44 -26.22
N GLY A 489 -15.77 4.54 -26.84
CA GLY A 489 -14.51 4.47 -26.11
C GLY A 489 -13.29 4.68 -27.00
N TYR A 490 -12.16 4.17 -26.55
CA TYR A 490 -10.88 4.40 -27.20
C TYR A 490 -9.99 3.16 -27.10
N ILE A 491 -9.16 2.98 -28.13
CA ILE A 491 -8.07 2.03 -28.15
C ILE A 491 -6.77 2.82 -28.07
N GLN A 492 -5.96 2.52 -27.06
CA GLN A 492 -4.58 2.95 -26.99
C GLN A 492 -3.69 1.88 -27.63
N LEU A 493 -3.03 2.25 -28.71
CA LEU A 493 -2.05 1.44 -29.42
C LEU A 493 -0.65 1.86 -28.99
N THR A 494 0.24 0.90 -28.71
CA THR A 494 1.67 1.15 -28.50
C THR A 494 2.48 0.11 -29.27
N ILE A 495 3.44 0.55 -30.09
CA ILE A 495 4.28 -0.31 -30.93
C ILE A 495 5.73 -0.13 -30.51
N VAL A 496 6.38 -1.26 -30.19
CA VAL A 496 7.75 -1.34 -29.71
C VAL A 496 8.54 -2.29 -30.62
N PRO A 497 9.37 -1.78 -31.53
CA PRO A 497 10.31 -2.60 -32.30
C PRO A 497 11.48 -3.06 -31.42
N HIS A 498 11.91 -4.30 -31.59
CA HIS A 498 13.02 -4.91 -30.86
C HIS A 498 14.23 -5.15 -31.76
N GLU A 499 15.42 -5.23 -31.15
CA GLU A 499 16.68 -5.51 -31.85
C GLU A 499 16.77 -6.96 -32.37
N ASP A 500 15.92 -7.87 -31.88
CA ASP A 500 15.83 -9.27 -32.35
C ASP A 500 14.88 -9.44 -33.55
N GLU A 501 14.66 -8.37 -34.31
CA GLU A 501 13.79 -8.29 -35.49
C GLU A 501 12.31 -8.59 -35.22
N THR A 502 11.88 -8.63 -33.96
CA THR A 502 10.46 -8.74 -33.59
C THR A 502 9.82 -7.38 -33.33
N VAL A 503 8.49 -7.32 -33.37
CA VAL A 503 7.72 -6.15 -32.96
C VAL A 503 6.71 -6.55 -31.90
N THR A 504 6.63 -5.78 -30.82
CA THR A 504 5.56 -5.92 -29.83
C THR A 504 4.51 -4.86 -30.06
N ILE A 505 3.26 -5.31 -30.20
CA ILE A 505 2.08 -4.48 -30.26
C ILE A 505 1.32 -4.62 -28.95
N HIS A 506 1.13 -3.52 -28.25
CA HIS A 506 0.25 -3.40 -27.11
C HIS A 506 -1.03 -2.69 -27.54
N VAL A 507 -2.17 -3.35 -27.35
CA VAL A 507 -3.50 -2.81 -27.61
C VAL A 507 -4.24 -2.78 -26.29
N ARG A 508 -4.70 -1.60 -25.89
CA ARG A 508 -5.49 -1.41 -24.67
C ARG A 508 -6.79 -0.69 -25.00
N ASP A 509 -7.90 -1.25 -24.59
CA ASP A 509 -9.22 -0.67 -24.86
C ASP A 509 -10.12 -0.67 -23.61
N ASN A 510 -11.09 0.23 -23.58
CA ASN A 510 -12.10 0.33 -22.52
C ASN A 510 -13.45 -0.29 -22.94
N ALA A 511 -13.46 -1.19 -23.92
CA ALA A 511 -14.67 -1.83 -24.42
C ALA A 511 -15.21 -2.87 -23.42
N LYS A 512 -16.30 -3.56 -23.83
CA LYS A 512 -16.71 -4.80 -23.17
C LYS A 512 -15.60 -5.86 -23.31
N GLU A 513 -15.61 -6.84 -22.41
CA GLU A 513 -14.61 -7.92 -22.44
C GLU A 513 -14.68 -8.67 -23.76
N PHE A 514 -13.58 -8.63 -24.49
CA PHE A 514 -13.50 -9.20 -25.81
C PHE A 514 -12.05 -9.55 -26.12
N ASN A 515 -11.76 -10.85 -26.26
CA ASN A 515 -10.45 -11.34 -26.66
C ASN A 515 -10.48 -11.69 -28.16
N PRO A 516 -9.82 -10.90 -29.03
CA PRO A 516 -9.79 -11.17 -30.47
C PRO A 516 -9.25 -12.58 -30.80
N PHE A 517 -8.34 -13.10 -30.00
CA PHE A 517 -7.72 -14.42 -30.25
C PHE A 517 -8.56 -15.62 -29.80
N GLU A 518 -9.70 -15.41 -29.12
CA GLU A 518 -10.66 -16.46 -28.77
C GLU A 518 -11.79 -16.62 -29.80
N MET A 519 -11.78 -15.80 -30.86
CA MET A 519 -12.76 -15.93 -31.94
C MET A 519 -12.69 -17.32 -32.57
N ASN A 520 -13.85 -17.87 -32.89
CA ASN A 520 -13.97 -19.23 -33.41
C ASN A 520 -13.42 -19.29 -34.85
N THR A 521 -12.16 -19.72 -34.98
CA THR A 521 -11.43 -19.76 -36.26
C THR A 521 -11.70 -21.02 -37.10
N ASP A 522 -12.59 -21.90 -36.63
CA ASP A 522 -12.89 -23.20 -37.27
C ASP A 522 -14.16 -23.15 -38.15
N ALA A 523 -14.94 -22.07 -38.08
CA ALA A 523 -16.15 -21.84 -38.86
C ALA A 523 -15.96 -20.75 -39.94
N ILE A 524 -14.77 -20.70 -40.57
CA ILE A 524 -14.46 -19.73 -41.63
C ILE A 524 -14.96 -20.29 -42.97
N SER A 525 -15.96 -19.64 -43.55
CA SER A 525 -16.54 -20.00 -44.85
C SER A 525 -16.38 -18.84 -45.84
N LEU A 526 -15.53 -19.05 -46.86
CA LEU A 526 -15.32 -18.10 -47.95
C LEU A 526 -16.56 -17.98 -48.87
N GLU A 527 -17.44 -18.99 -48.88
CA GLU A 527 -18.68 -19.00 -49.69
C GLU A 527 -19.84 -18.26 -49.03
N GLU A 528 -19.93 -18.25 -47.69
CA GLU A 528 -21.00 -17.56 -46.94
C GLU A 528 -20.56 -16.20 -46.38
N GLY A 529 -19.29 -15.82 -46.52
CA GLY A 529 -18.72 -14.59 -45.97
C GLY A 529 -18.61 -14.60 -44.44
N THR A 530 -18.73 -15.76 -43.80
CA THR A 530 -18.73 -15.90 -42.34
C THR A 530 -17.31 -16.12 -41.81
N GLY A 531 -16.90 -15.31 -40.83
CA GLY A 531 -15.60 -15.43 -40.18
C GLY A 531 -14.41 -14.78 -40.91
N LEU A 532 -14.66 -13.94 -41.92
CA LEU A 532 -13.62 -13.20 -42.66
C LEU A 532 -12.76 -12.33 -41.72
N ASP A 533 -13.38 -11.59 -40.79
CA ASP A 533 -12.66 -10.77 -39.78
C ASP A 533 -11.80 -11.59 -38.82
N ALA A 534 -11.98 -12.91 -38.75
CA ALA A 534 -11.15 -13.79 -37.92
C ALA A 534 -9.91 -14.29 -38.66
N ILE A 535 -9.81 -14.10 -39.99
CA ILE A 535 -8.68 -14.60 -40.80
C ILE A 535 -7.39 -13.83 -40.49
N GLY A 536 -7.43 -12.50 -40.47
CA GLY A 536 -6.24 -11.70 -40.18
C GLY A 536 -5.76 -11.87 -38.73
N VAL A 537 -6.70 -11.91 -37.78
CA VAL A 537 -6.39 -12.22 -36.37
C VAL A 537 -5.78 -13.62 -36.23
N LYS A 538 -6.28 -14.63 -36.96
CA LYS A 538 -5.69 -15.99 -36.99
C LYS A 538 -4.28 -15.99 -37.57
N MET A 539 -4.04 -15.21 -38.63
CA MET A 539 -2.71 -15.07 -39.23
C MET A 539 -1.71 -14.50 -38.22
N ILE A 540 -2.07 -13.41 -37.54
CA ILE A 540 -1.24 -12.81 -36.49
C ILE A 540 -0.98 -13.82 -35.38
N LYS A 541 -2.02 -14.51 -34.89
CA LYS A 541 -1.89 -15.53 -33.84
C LYS A 541 -0.93 -16.65 -34.22
N SER A 542 -0.94 -17.07 -35.49
CA SER A 542 -0.07 -18.14 -35.99
C SER A 542 1.40 -17.75 -36.09
N LYS A 543 1.67 -16.45 -36.22
CA LYS A 543 3.03 -15.89 -36.32
C LYS A 543 3.54 -15.30 -35.02
N ALA A 544 2.65 -15.00 -34.07
CA ALA A 544 3.01 -14.50 -32.76
C ALA A 544 3.91 -15.50 -32.04
N LYS A 545 5.09 -15.04 -31.62
CA LYS A 545 5.96 -15.80 -30.70
C LYS A 545 5.30 -15.92 -29.33
N GLU A 546 4.66 -14.84 -28.90
CA GLU A 546 3.96 -14.74 -27.62
C GLU A 546 2.72 -13.86 -27.78
N PHE A 547 1.63 -14.24 -27.12
CA PHE A 547 0.44 -13.40 -26.99
C PHE A 547 -0.11 -13.47 -25.57
N PHE A 548 -0.64 -12.35 -25.09
CA PHE A 548 -1.22 -12.25 -23.76
C PHE A 548 -2.48 -11.38 -23.81
N TYR A 549 -3.58 -11.88 -23.25
CA TYR A 549 -4.81 -11.11 -23.07
C TYR A 549 -5.18 -11.10 -21.60
N ARG A 550 -5.50 -9.92 -21.06
CA ARG A 550 -6.03 -9.78 -19.71
C ARG A 550 -6.92 -8.56 -19.59
N ARG A 551 -8.04 -8.72 -18.90
CA ARG A 551 -8.84 -7.59 -18.42
C ARG A 551 -8.37 -7.15 -17.04
N TYR A 552 -7.96 -5.88 -16.90
CA TYR A 552 -7.47 -5.32 -15.64
C TYR A 552 -7.90 -3.86 -15.47
N ALA A 553 -8.34 -3.50 -14.26
CA ALA A 553 -8.79 -2.15 -13.90
C ALA A 553 -9.85 -1.53 -14.84
N GLY A 554 -10.70 -2.36 -15.46
CA GLY A 554 -11.74 -1.92 -16.40
C GLY A 554 -11.29 -1.81 -17.86
N PHE A 555 -10.01 -2.08 -18.15
CA PHE A 555 -9.47 -2.10 -19.51
C PHE A 555 -9.16 -3.53 -19.96
N ASN A 556 -9.39 -3.81 -21.23
CA ASN A 556 -8.83 -4.99 -21.89
C ASN A 556 -7.40 -4.63 -22.33
N THR A 557 -6.44 -5.51 -22.07
CA THR A 557 -5.05 -5.34 -22.50
C THR A 557 -4.64 -6.58 -23.28
N LEU A 558 -4.25 -6.37 -24.53
CA LEU A 558 -3.75 -7.38 -25.43
C LEU A 558 -2.30 -7.03 -25.81
N VAL A 559 -1.42 -8.00 -25.67
CA VAL A 559 -0.01 -7.88 -26.07
C VAL A 559 0.29 -8.98 -27.07
N VAL A 560 0.91 -8.61 -28.18
CA VAL A 560 1.29 -9.53 -29.25
C VAL A 560 2.73 -9.24 -29.62
N ARG A 561 3.59 -10.26 -29.56
CA ARG A 561 4.96 -10.17 -30.07
C ARG A 561 5.09 -11.03 -31.30
N VAL A 562 5.37 -10.41 -32.45
CA VAL A 562 5.46 -11.07 -33.76
C VAL A 562 6.86 -10.95 -34.32
#